data_AF-A0A2D3VSI5-F1
#
_entry.id   AF-A0A2D3VSI5-F1
#
_cell.length_a   1.000
_cell.length_b   1.000
_cell.length_c   1.000
_cell.angle_alpha   90.00
_cell.angle_beta   90.00
_cell.angle_gamma   90.00
#
_symmetry.space_group_name_H-M   'P 1'
#
loop_
_entity.id
_entity.type
_entity.pdbx_description
1 polymer ?
#
loop_
_entity_poly.entity_id
_entity_poly.type
_entity_poly.pdbx_seq_one_letter_code
_entity_poly.pdbx_strand_id
1 'polypeptide(L)'
;MKVVWFFCISLTLFANPISLQFQEIPTWHKHTNETEKVLISREKKECIDVHANPETVYGGDIVKEDIPSVCKKSVVTTVGKIQPMNIASGVITVGELEVLEFIKNKLHKDPQRYILVDARRIDWYEILTIPGATHLSYDEMIYDEDFKEDWER
;
A
#
# COMPACT_ATOMS: atom_id res chain seq x y z
N MET A 1 -17.09 -48.44 -40.99
CA MET A 1 -16.51 -47.81 -39.78
C MET A 1 -16.12 -46.38 -40.11
N LYS A 2 -16.87 -45.39 -39.63
CA LYS A 2 -16.51 -43.96 -39.74
C LYS A 2 -16.05 -43.50 -38.36
N VAL A 3 -14.75 -43.28 -38.20
CA VAL A 3 -14.16 -42.72 -36.98
C VAL A 3 -14.32 -41.21 -37.08
N VAL A 4 -15.26 -40.67 -36.31
CA VAL A 4 -15.45 -39.21 -36.19
C VAL A 4 -14.45 -38.72 -35.16
N TRP A 5 -13.46 -37.97 -35.61
CA TRP A 5 -12.45 -37.35 -34.76
C TRP A 5 -13.04 -36.05 -34.20
N PHE A 6 -13.44 -36.07 -32.92
CA PHE A 6 -13.95 -34.89 -32.23
C PHE A 6 -12.74 -34.02 -31.85
N PHE A 7 -12.41 -33.05 -32.70
CA PHE A 7 -11.40 -32.03 -32.41
C PHE A 7 -12.00 -31.05 -31.40
N CYS A 8 -11.76 -31.32 -30.11
CA CYS A 8 -12.16 -30.44 -29.02
C CYS A 8 -11.23 -29.23 -29.02
N ILE A 9 -11.60 -28.18 -29.77
CA ILE A 9 -10.95 -26.87 -29.75
C ILE A 9 -11.15 -26.32 -28.34
N SER A 10 -10.11 -26.39 -27.50
CA SER A 10 -10.11 -25.70 -26.22
C SER A 10 -10.10 -24.20 -26.51
N LEU A 11 -11.24 -23.53 -26.27
CA LEU A 11 -11.27 -22.08 -26.16
C LEU A 11 -10.39 -21.69 -24.96
N THR A 12 -9.14 -21.33 -25.22
CA THR A 12 -8.35 -20.55 -24.27
C THR A 12 -8.96 -19.15 -24.29
N LEU A 13 -9.84 -18.88 -23.33
CA LEU A 13 -10.26 -17.51 -23.02
C LEU A 13 -9.00 -16.74 -22.62
N PHE A 14 -8.49 -15.93 -23.54
CA PHE A 14 -7.53 -14.88 -23.22
C PHE A 14 -8.27 -13.83 -22.37
N ALA A 15 -8.43 -14.12 -21.08
CA ALA A 15 -8.67 -13.08 -20.11
C ALA A 15 -7.38 -12.26 -20.04
N ASN A 16 -7.37 -11.07 -20.63
CA ASN A 16 -6.31 -10.11 -20.36
C ASN A 16 -6.23 -9.95 -18.83
N PRO A 17 -5.11 -10.30 -18.19
CA PRO A 17 -5.02 -10.19 -16.75
C PRO A 17 -5.08 -8.71 -16.41
N ILE A 18 -6.22 -8.27 -15.88
CA ILE A 18 -6.32 -6.95 -15.26
C ILE A 18 -5.28 -6.92 -14.16
N SER A 19 -4.35 -5.97 -14.23
CA SER A 19 -3.29 -5.83 -13.24
C SER A 19 -3.91 -5.64 -11.86
N LEU A 20 -3.33 -6.27 -10.83
CA LEU A 20 -3.93 -6.43 -9.51
C LEU A 20 -4.39 -5.10 -8.88
N GLN A 21 -3.68 -4.01 -9.13
CA GLN A 21 -4.03 -2.67 -8.66
C GLN A 21 -5.35 -2.10 -9.21
N PHE A 22 -5.89 -2.65 -10.30
CA PHE A 22 -7.19 -2.24 -10.86
C PHE A 22 -8.31 -3.22 -10.52
N GLN A 23 -8.00 -4.30 -9.79
CA GLN A 23 -9.00 -5.23 -9.31
C GLN A 23 -9.58 -4.72 -7.99
N GLU A 24 -10.90 -4.82 -7.81
CA GLU A 24 -11.55 -4.56 -6.54
C GLU A 24 -11.24 -5.69 -5.55
N ILE A 25 -10.44 -5.39 -4.53
CA ILE A 25 -10.10 -6.32 -3.46
C ILE A 25 -10.96 -5.96 -2.24
N PRO A 26 -11.93 -6.80 -1.84
CA PRO A 26 -12.79 -6.50 -0.70
C PRO A 26 -12.05 -6.74 0.61
N THR A 27 -12.00 -5.74 1.48
CA THR A 27 -11.39 -5.82 2.80
C THR A 27 -12.42 -5.43 3.87
N TRP A 28 -12.18 -5.89 5.10
CA TRP A 28 -13.00 -5.54 6.25
C TRP A 28 -12.17 -4.65 7.16
N HIS A 29 -12.59 -3.40 7.34
CA HIS A 29 -11.90 -2.47 8.21
C HIS A 29 -12.77 -2.20 9.44
N LYS A 30 -12.15 -2.29 10.62
CA LYS A 30 -12.83 -2.08 11.89
C LYS A 30 -12.58 -0.64 12.34
N HIS A 31 -13.62 0.19 12.22
CA HIS A 31 -13.68 1.47 12.91
C HIS A 31 -14.11 1.26 14.36
N THR A 32 -14.02 2.32 15.15
CA THR A 32 -14.14 2.36 16.61
C THR A 32 -15.30 1.50 17.16
N ASN A 33 -16.43 1.42 16.45
CA ASN A 33 -17.59 0.59 16.83
C ASN A 33 -18.20 -0.26 15.71
N GLU A 34 -17.75 -0.13 14.46
CA GLU A 34 -18.40 -0.76 13.30
C GLU A 34 -17.36 -1.37 12.35
N THR A 35 -17.68 -2.52 11.78
CA THR A 35 -16.86 -3.14 10.73
C THR A 35 -17.47 -2.81 9.39
N GLU A 36 -16.74 -2.06 8.58
CA GLU A 36 -17.16 -1.70 7.23
C GLU A 36 -16.41 -2.52 6.18
N LYS A 37 -17.09 -2.75 5.05
CA LYS A 37 -16.49 -3.39 3.89
C LYS A 37 -15.92 -2.31 2.96
N VAL A 38 -14.60 -2.34 2.76
CA VAL A 38 -13.89 -1.38 1.90
C VAL A 38 -13.36 -2.11 0.67
N LEU A 39 -13.61 -1.57 -0.53
CA LEU A 39 -13.05 -2.10 -1.77
C LEU A 39 -11.77 -1.34 -2.12
N ILE A 40 -10.66 -2.07 -2.24
CA ILE A 40 -9.37 -1.49 -2.63
C ILE A 40 -9.20 -1.66 -4.14
N SER A 41 -9.10 -0.57 -4.87
CA SER A 41 -8.71 -0.52 -6.29
C SER A 41 -8.22 0.88 -6.67
N ARG A 42 -7.47 0.99 -7.78
CA ARG A 42 -7.15 2.29 -8.38
C ARG A 42 -8.30 2.75 -9.28
N GLU A 43 -8.86 3.92 -8.97
CA GLU A 43 -10.02 4.45 -9.69
C GLU A 43 -9.71 5.09 -11.05
N LYS A 44 -8.54 5.73 -11.21
CA LYS A 44 -8.25 6.58 -12.38
C LYS A 44 -7.20 5.97 -13.30
N LYS A 45 -7.65 5.31 -14.36
CA LYS A 45 -6.75 4.77 -15.40
C LYS A 45 -6.07 5.88 -16.19
N GLU A 46 -6.70 7.04 -16.30
CA GLU A 46 -6.14 8.22 -16.98
C GLU A 46 -4.89 8.76 -16.26
N CYS A 47 -4.74 8.46 -14.96
CA CYS A 47 -3.58 8.85 -14.17
C CYS A 47 -2.39 7.89 -14.33
N ILE A 48 -2.52 6.78 -15.06
CA ILE A 48 -1.43 5.82 -15.32
C ILE A 48 -0.37 6.46 -16.23
N ASP A 49 -0.81 7.25 -17.20
CA ASP A 49 0.05 7.91 -18.19
C ASP A 49 0.67 9.21 -17.64
N VAL A 50 0.31 9.61 -16.43
CA VAL A 50 0.92 10.75 -15.74
C VAL A 50 2.25 10.29 -15.14
N HIS A 51 3.34 10.61 -15.82
CA HIS A 51 4.67 10.33 -15.32
C HIS A 51 4.98 11.15 -14.05
N ALA A 52 5.63 10.50 -13.08
CA ALA A 52 6.17 11.17 -11.91
C ALA A 52 7.29 12.13 -12.35
N ASN A 53 7.01 13.42 -12.33
CA ASN A 53 7.96 14.49 -12.59
C ASN A 53 7.91 15.51 -11.44
N PRO A 54 8.90 16.40 -11.27
CA PRO A 54 8.93 17.30 -10.13
C PRO A 54 7.70 18.21 -10.00
N GLU A 55 7.13 18.68 -11.11
CA GLU A 55 5.93 19.52 -11.12
C GLU A 55 4.66 18.73 -10.78
N THR A 56 4.59 17.44 -11.11
CA THR A 56 3.45 16.56 -10.80
C THR A 56 3.56 15.93 -9.41
N VAL A 57 4.78 15.75 -8.89
CA VAL A 57 5.07 15.18 -7.57
C VAL A 57 5.09 16.25 -6.48
N TYR A 58 5.68 17.41 -6.76
CA TYR A 58 5.85 18.50 -5.80
C TYR A 58 5.00 19.73 -6.11
N GLY A 59 4.40 19.82 -7.30
CA GLY A 59 3.63 21.00 -7.75
C GLY A 59 4.54 22.16 -8.19
N GLY A 60 4.39 22.65 -9.43
CA GLY A 60 4.84 23.99 -9.88
C GLY A 60 6.24 24.50 -9.47
N ASP A 61 6.42 25.82 -9.50
CA ASP A 61 7.64 26.52 -9.04
C ASP A 61 7.48 26.83 -7.53
N ILE A 62 7.94 25.91 -6.69
CA ILE A 62 7.41 25.71 -5.32
C ILE A 62 7.86 26.73 -4.27
N VAL A 63 8.48 27.84 -4.68
CA VAL A 63 8.92 28.92 -3.78
C VAL A 63 8.53 30.28 -4.35
N LYS A 64 7.92 31.15 -3.52
CA LYS A 64 7.48 32.52 -3.86
C LYS A 64 8.50 33.28 -4.73
N GLU A 65 8.01 33.99 -5.76
CA GLU A 65 8.84 34.77 -6.70
C GLU A 65 9.68 35.87 -6.02
N ASP A 66 9.17 36.45 -4.92
CA ASP A 66 9.83 37.52 -4.16
C ASP A 66 11.03 37.05 -3.32
N ILE A 67 11.32 35.74 -3.30
CA ILE A 67 12.43 35.20 -2.50
C ILE A 67 13.73 35.24 -3.31
N PRO A 68 14.78 35.91 -2.81
CA PRO A 68 16.09 35.93 -3.45
C PRO A 68 16.59 34.51 -3.74
N SER A 69 17.17 34.31 -4.92
CA SER A 69 17.62 32.99 -5.40
C SER A 69 18.55 32.25 -4.44
N VAL A 70 19.35 32.99 -3.65
CA VAL A 70 20.25 32.46 -2.62
C VAL A 70 19.52 31.79 -1.43
N CYS A 71 18.23 32.11 -1.25
CA CYS A 71 17.39 31.62 -0.16
C CYS A 71 16.32 30.62 -0.61
N LYS A 72 16.19 30.35 -1.93
CA LYS A 72 15.26 29.33 -2.44
C LYS A 72 15.83 27.95 -2.08
N LYS A 73 15.17 27.24 -1.16
CA LYS A 73 15.50 25.84 -0.88
C LYS A 73 14.99 25.01 -2.07
N SER A 74 15.89 24.42 -2.84
CA SER A 74 15.62 23.72 -4.09
C SER A 74 14.92 22.34 -3.96
N VAL A 75 14.06 22.17 -2.94
CA VAL A 75 13.39 20.92 -2.49
C VAL A 75 14.31 19.94 -1.78
N VAL A 76 13.96 19.55 -0.54
CA VAL A 76 14.11 18.14 -0.12
C VAL A 76 12.97 17.80 0.84
N THR A 77 11.93 17.16 0.33
CA THR A 77 11.08 16.24 1.06
C THR A 77 11.22 14.89 0.38
N THR A 78 11.43 13.85 1.19
CA THR A 78 11.97 12.56 0.78
C THR A 78 11.29 11.99 -0.46
N VAL A 79 12.03 11.92 -1.57
CA VAL A 79 11.70 11.06 -2.70
C VAL A 79 12.23 9.68 -2.36
N GLY A 80 11.33 8.71 -2.27
CA GLY A 80 11.72 7.33 -2.08
C GLY A 80 10.60 6.40 -2.50
N LYS A 81 10.87 5.56 -3.51
CA LYS A 81 10.20 4.26 -3.57
C LYS A 81 10.94 3.38 -2.57
N ILE A 82 10.24 2.81 -1.59
CA ILE A 82 10.78 1.70 -0.81
C ILE A 82 11.02 0.58 -1.83
N GLN A 83 12.27 0.40 -2.21
CA GLN A 83 12.67 -0.69 -3.08
C GLN A 83 12.71 -1.96 -2.23
N PRO A 84 12.20 -3.09 -2.74
CA PRO A 84 12.39 -4.37 -2.08
C PRO A 84 13.88 -4.63 -1.80
N MET A 85 14.21 -4.64 -0.52
CA MET A 85 15.50 -4.90 0.09
C MET A 85 15.32 -5.90 1.23
N ASN A 86 16.26 -6.83 1.36
CA ASN A 86 16.36 -7.72 2.51
C ASN A 86 17.23 -7.05 3.56
N ILE A 87 16.61 -6.50 4.60
CA ILE A 87 17.29 -5.74 5.65
C ILE A 87 18.02 -6.68 6.61
N ALA A 88 17.39 -7.82 6.92
CA ALA A 88 17.92 -8.86 7.79
C ALA A 88 17.32 -10.22 7.42
N SER A 89 17.92 -11.31 7.92
CA SER A 89 17.34 -12.64 7.76
C SER A 89 15.93 -12.69 8.38
N GLY A 90 14.94 -13.12 7.61
CA GLY A 90 13.54 -13.12 8.03
C GLY A 90 12.80 -11.79 7.86
N VAL A 91 13.48 -10.71 7.46
CA VAL A 91 12.87 -9.38 7.22
C VAL A 91 12.99 -9.02 5.75
N ILE A 92 11.86 -9.07 5.05
CA ILE A 92 11.73 -8.66 3.65
C ILE A 92 10.93 -7.36 3.59
N THR A 93 11.27 -6.49 2.65
CA THR A 93 10.42 -5.35 2.29
C THR A 93 9.68 -5.67 1.00
N VAL A 94 8.44 -5.18 0.90
CA VAL A 94 7.50 -5.50 -0.17
C VAL A 94 6.91 -4.22 -0.74
N GLY A 95 6.51 -4.25 -2.00
CA GLY A 95 5.83 -3.14 -2.66
C GLY A 95 4.31 -3.18 -2.49
N GLU A 96 3.64 -2.19 -3.06
CA GLU A 96 2.17 -2.06 -3.05
C GLU A 96 1.48 -3.31 -3.61
N LEU A 97 1.94 -3.85 -4.74
CA LEU A 97 1.30 -4.99 -5.39
C LEU A 97 1.42 -6.26 -4.55
N GLU A 98 2.56 -6.48 -3.90
CA GLU A 98 2.77 -7.60 -3.00
C GLU A 98 1.90 -7.49 -1.74
N VAL A 99 1.63 -6.27 -1.25
CA VAL A 99 0.67 -6.04 -0.16
C VAL A 99 -0.76 -6.38 -0.60
N LEU A 100 -1.18 -5.94 -1.79
CA LEU A 100 -2.50 -6.29 -2.34
C LEU A 100 -2.65 -7.81 -2.53
N GLU A 101 -1.59 -8.46 -3.02
CA GLU A 101 -1.55 -9.91 -3.20
C GLU A 101 -1.59 -10.63 -1.84
N PHE A 102 -0.88 -10.12 -0.83
CA PHE A 102 -0.95 -10.63 0.54
C PHE A 102 -2.37 -10.55 1.11
N ILE A 103 -3.02 -9.38 0.98
CA ILE A 103 -4.39 -9.17 1.45
C ILE A 103 -5.33 -10.18 0.78
N LYS A 104 -5.29 -10.24 -0.55
CA LYS A 104 -6.19 -11.07 -1.36
C LYS A 104 -5.97 -12.57 -1.16
N ASN A 105 -4.72 -13.03 -1.18
CA ASN A 105 -4.40 -14.45 -1.30
C ASN A 105 -3.88 -15.10 -0.03
N LYS A 106 -3.50 -14.33 0.99
CA LYS A 106 -3.07 -14.88 2.29
C LYS A 106 -4.03 -14.46 3.41
N LEU A 107 -4.14 -13.16 3.68
CA LEU A 107 -4.94 -12.63 4.79
C LEU A 107 -6.40 -13.08 4.71
N HIS A 108 -7.05 -12.95 3.56
CA HIS A 108 -8.44 -13.38 3.40
C HIS A 108 -8.66 -14.89 3.50
N LYS A 109 -7.67 -15.69 3.11
CA LYS A 109 -7.81 -17.16 3.10
C LYS A 109 -7.53 -17.78 4.46
N ASP A 110 -6.63 -17.18 5.23
CA ASP A 110 -6.22 -17.69 6.54
C ASP A 110 -5.97 -16.53 7.53
N PRO A 111 -7.05 -15.83 7.97
CA PRO A 111 -6.94 -14.66 8.85
C PRO A 111 -6.47 -15.00 10.27
N GLN A 112 -6.45 -16.28 10.65
CA GLN A 112 -5.92 -16.73 11.94
C GLN A 112 -4.39 -16.85 11.92
N ARG A 113 -3.79 -16.99 10.73
CA ARG A 113 -2.35 -17.15 10.55
C ARG A 113 -1.64 -15.88 10.11
N TYR A 114 -2.36 -15.00 9.42
CA TYR A 114 -1.80 -13.79 8.82
C TYR A 114 -2.48 -12.54 9.37
N ILE A 115 -1.70 -11.48 9.54
CA ILE A 115 -2.17 -10.17 9.96
C ILE A 115 -1.46 -9.08 9.15
N LEU A 116 -2.18 -8.02 8.80
CA LEU A 116 -1.59 -6.78 8.31
C LEU A 116 -1.50 -5.80 9.47
N VAL A 117 -0.30 -5.34 9.80
CA VAL A 117 -0.07 -4.49 10.97
C VAL A 117 0.35 -3.10 10.53
N ASP A 118 -0.32 -2.09 11.06
CA ASP A 118 0.14 -0.71 11.03
C ASP A 118 0.88 -0.42 12.33
N ALA A 119 2.21 -0.31 12.22
CA ALA A 119 3.08 -0.16 13.38
C ALA A 119 3.30 1.30 13.81
N ARG A 120 2.71 2.27 13.11
CA ARG A 120 2.89 3.70 13.40
C ARG A 120 2.17 4.09 14.69
N ARG A 121 2.50 5.28 15.18
CA ARG A 121 1.81 5.91 16.31
C ARG A 121 0.31 6.05 16.04
N ILE A 122 -0.51 5.99 17.10
CA ILE A 122 -1.98 6.02 17.01
C ILE A 122 -2.51 7.25 16.26
N ASP A 123 -1.89 8.41 16.44
CA ASP A 123 -2.25 9.65 15.75
C ASP A 123 -2.19 9.51 14.22
N TRP A 124 -1.23 8.76 13.69
CA TRP A 124 -1.15 8.46 12.26
C TRP A 124 -2.18 7.44 11.79
N TYR A 125 -2.43 6.43 12.62
CA TYR A 125 -3.39 5.38 12.32
C TYR A 125 -4.82 5.94 12.23
N GLU A 126 -5.19 6.83 13.17
CA GLU A 126 -6.51 7.48 13.21
C GLU A 126 -6.76 8.41 12.03
N ILE A 127 -5.72 9.05 11.49
CA ILE A 127 -5.83 9.89 10.29
C ILE A 127 -6.07 9.03 9.04
N LEU A 128 -5.24 8.00 8.84
CA LEU A 128 -5.32 7.14 7.67
C LEU A 128 -4.49 5.87 7.87
N THR A 129 -5.08 4.73 7.53
CA THR A 129 -4.39 3.44 7.49
C THR A 129 -4.81 2.64 6.25
N ILE A 130 -4.11 1.54 5.97
CA ILE A 130 -4.51 0.59 4.93
C ILE A 130 -5.77 -0.14 5.42
N PRO A 131 -6.85 -0.19 4.63
CA PRO A 131 -8.05 -0.91 5.04
C PRO A 131 -7.77 -2.38 5.41
N GLY A 132 -8.33 -2.81 6.53
CA GLY A 132 -8.07 -4.13 7.12
C GLY A 132 -6.76 -4.30 7.91
N ALA A 133 -5.93 -3.26 8.01
CA ALA A 133 -4.79 -3.27 8.93
C ALA A 133 -5.25 -3.22 10.40
N THR A 134 -4.50 -3.90 11.27
CA THR A 134 -4.63 -3.81 12.72
C THR A 134 -3.55 -2.88 13.26
N HIS A 135 -3.93 -1.94 14.11
CA HIS A 135 -2.98 -1.05 14.77
C HIS A 135 -2.22 -1.80 15.88
N LEU A 136 -0.89 -1.71 15.85
CA LEU A 136 -0.01 -2.16 16.93
C LEU A 136 1.21 -1.25 16.97
N SER A 137 1.12 -0.20 17.79
CA SER A 137 2.09 0.88 17.84
C SER A 137 3.47 0.42 18.35
N TYR A 138 4.57 0.76 17.65
CA TYR A 138 5.92 0.30 18.02
C TYR A 138 6.37 0.79 19.41
N ASP A 139 5.87 1.95 19.84
CA ASP A 139 6.17 2.69 21.07
C ASP A 139 5.34 2.23 22.28
N GLU A 140 4.29 1.45 22.06
CA GLU A 140 3.44 0.90 23.13
C GLU A 140 3.74 -0.56 23.44
N MET A 141 4.59 -1.22 22.64
CA MET A 141 4.86 -2.67 22.77
C MET A 141 5.85 -3.01 23.87
N ILE A 142 6.89 -2.19 24.06
CA ILE A 142 7.96 -2.43 25.03
C ILE A 142 8.25 -1.10 25.72
N TYR A 143 8.33 -1.10 27.05
CA TYR A 143 8.81 0.06 27.78
C TYR A 143 10.28 0.27 27.48
N ASP A 144 10.59 1.43 26.92
CA ASP A 144 11.96 1.84 26.64
C ASP A 144 12.41 2.83 27.73
N GLU A 145 13.39 2.43 28.54
CA GLU A 145 13.92 3.26 29.62
C GLU A 145 14.57 4.55 29.10
N ASP A 146 15.05 4.54 27.84
CA ASP A 146 15.69 5.70 27.20
C ASP A 146 14.66 6.71 26.66
N PHE A 147 13.40 6.30 26.47
CA PHE A 147 12.32 7.12 25.91
C PHE A 147 11.07 7.07 26.79
N LYS A 148 11.20 7.48 28.05
CA LYS A 148 10.11 7.45 29.03
C LYS A 148 8.93 8.34 28.62
N GLU A 149 9.22 9.45 27.92
CA GLU A 149 8.25 10.42 27.46
C GLU A 149 7.24 9.81 26.45
N ASP A 150 7.63 8.75 25.73
CA ASP A 150 6.74 8.08 24.79
C ASP A 150 5.58 7.34 25.50
N TRP A 151 5.77 7.01 26.79
CA TRP A 151 4.80 6.29 27.63
C TRP A 151 3.92 7.20 28.52
N GLU A 152 4.28 8.46 28.74
CA GLU A 152 3.58 9.38 29.67
C GLU A 152 2.42 10.18 29.01
N ARG A 153 1.72 9.58 28.03
CA ARG A 153 0.68 10.26 27.22
C ARG A 153 -0.61 10.59 27.98
#